data_AF-A0A957XNE2-F1
#
_entry.id   AF-A0A957XNE2-F1
#
_cell.length_a   1.000
_cell.length_b   1.000
_cell.length_c   1.000
_cell.angle_alpha   90.00
_cell.angle_beta   90.00
_cell.angle_gamma   90.00
#
_symmetry.space_group_name_H-M   'P 1'
#
loop_
_entity.id
_entity.type
_entity.pdbx_description
1 polymer ?
#
loop_
_entity_poly.entity_id
_entity_poly.type
_entity_poly.pdbx_seq_one_letter_code
_entity_poly.pdbx_strand_id
1 'polypeptide(L)'
;MDEEAMDEEAMGEWWAEAAAPYEGVTIRGISESTPPSNYVADVLAPQFEELTGITVEFEATSWDQMYSKAIQDMESNTGIYDFVYIEQDIVYSYLA
;
A
#
# COMPACT_ATOMS: atom_id res chain seq x y z
N MET A 1 -23.39 10.16 15.69
CA MET A 1 -22.00 10.05 15.23
C MET A 1 -21.89 11.13 14.20
N ASP A 2 -21.40 12.30 14.62
CA ASP A 2 -21.26 13.44 13.72
C ASP A 2 -20.12 13.14 12.76
N GLU A 3 -20.49 13.03 11.50
CA GLU A 3 -19.63 12.78 10.35
C GLU A 3 -19.01 14.14 9.97
N GLU A 4 -18.00 14.57 10.73
CA GLU A 4 -17.08 15.60 10.25
C GLU A 4 -16.19 14.95 9.19
N ALA A 5 -16.69 14.90 7.96
CA ALA A 5 -15.81 14.81 6.81
C ALA A 5 -14.86 16.00 6.89
N MET A 6 -13.59 15.75 7.21
CA MET A 6 -12.57 16.79 7.14
C MET A 6 -12.55 17.36 5.72
N ASP A 7 -12.47 18.68 5.63
CA ASP A 7 -12.30 19.38 4.36
C ASP A 7 -11.15 18.76 3.56
N GLU A 8 -11.30 18.66 2.24
CA GLU A 8 -10.33 18.02 1.35
C GLU A 8 -8.95 18.70 1.46
N GLU A 9 -8.95 20.03 1.63
CA GLU A 9 -7.75 20.83 1.90
C GLU A 9 -7.12 20.46 3.25
N ALA A 10 -7.93 20.34 4.32
CA ALA A 10 -7.45 19.95 5.64
C ALA A 10 -6.91 18.51 5.67
N MET A 11 -7.45 17.61 4.84
CA MET A 11 -6.91 16.25 4.67
C MET A 11 -5.59 16.27 3.91
N GLY A 12 -5.47 17.08 2.86
CA GLY A 12 -4.22 17.26 2.12
C GLY A 12 -3.09 17.77 3.01
N GLU A 13 -3.34 18.82 3.79
CA GLU A 13 -2.37 19.37 4.75
C GLU A 13 -1.93 18.33 5.79
N TRP A 14 -2.89 17.56 6.32
CA TRP A 14 -2.59 16.51 7.29
C TRP A 14 -1.65 15.44 6.71
N TRP A 15 -1.91 14.97 5.48
CA TRP A 15 -1.05 13.98 4.82
C TRP A 15 0.36 14.53 4.57
N ALA A 16 0.48 15.76 4.10
CA ALA A 16 1.78 16.40 3.87
C ALA A 16 2.57 16.56 5.17
N GLU A 17 1.94 17.02 6.26
CA GLU A 17 2.59 17.16 7.57
C GLU A 17 3.01 15.79 8.14
N ALA A 18 2.11 14.80 8.10
CA ALA A 18 2.38 13.47 8.62
C ALA A 18 3.49 12.75 7.85
N ALA A 19 3.59 12.99 6.55
CA ALA A 19 4.58 12.35 5.69
C ALA A 19 5.94 13.07 5.65
N ALA A 20 6.04 14.31 6.13
CA ALA A 20 7.27 15.11 6.06
C ALA A 20 8.56 14.38 6.53
N PRO A 21 8.55 13.53 7.58
CA PRO A 21 9.75 12.79 7.98
C PRO A 21 10.22 11.71 6.99
N TYR A 22 9.38 11.35 6.03
CA TYR A 22 9.56 10.24 5.10
C TYR A 22 9.69 10.69 3.64
N GLU A 23 9.85 12.00 3.39
CA GLU A 23 10.07 12.52 2.04
C GLU A 23 11.27 11.81 1.37
N GLY A 24 11.09 11.33 0.14
CA GLY A 24 12.10 10.59 -0.62
C GLY A 24 12.24 9.11 -0.23
N VAL A 25 11.45 8.61 0.73
CA VAL A 25 11.34 7.17 1.00
C VAL A 25 10.58 6.50 -0.14
N THR A 26 10.98 5.27 -0.48
CA THR A 26 10.20 4.38 -1.33
C THR A 26 9.57 3.30 -0.47
N ILE A 27 8.26 3.11 -0.61
CA ILE A 27 7.55 1.94 -0.08
C ILE A 27 7.17 1.02 -1.23
N ARG A 28 7.37 -0.28 -1.06
CA ARG A 28 7.02 -1.29 -2.04
C ARG A 28 5.93 -2.21 -1.51
N GLY A 29 4.90 -2.44 -2.32
CA GLY A 29 3.86 -3.41 -1.98
C GLY A 29 3.42 -4.26 -3.14
N ILE A 30 2.77 -5.38 -2.81
CA ILE A 30 2.22 -6.33 -3.78
C ILE A 30 0.75 -6.59 -3.50
N SER A 31 -0.02 -6.70 -4.58
CA SER A 31 -1.45 -6.99 -4.53
C SER A 31 -1.92 -7.90 -5.65
N GLU A 32 -3.06 -8.54 -5.46
CA GLU A 32 -3.78 -9.18 -6.55
C GLU A 32 -4.32 -8.10 -7.51
N SER A 33 -4.23 -8.34 -8.82
CA SER A 33 -4.73 -7.50 -9.90
C SER A 33 -6.26 -7.52 -9.97
N THR A 34 -6.87 -6.91 -8.97
CA THR A 34 -8.31 -6.63 -8.89
C THR A 34 -8.59 -5.18 -9.33
N PRO A 35 -9.85 -4.84 -9.68
CA PRO A 35 -10.19 -3.45 -10.01
C PRO A 35 -9.81 -2.43 -8.93
N PRO A 36 -9.98 -2.69 -7.62
CA PRO A 36 -9.48 -1.81 -6.57
C PRO A 36 -7.95 -1.65 -6.57
N SER A 37 -7.19 -2.73 -6.72
CA SER A 37 -5.73 -2.65 -6.78
C SER A 37 -5.25 -1.83 -7.97
N ASN A 38 -5.89 -1.99 -9.13
CA ASN A 38 -5.55 -1.19 -10.31
C ASN A 38 -5.87 0.29 -10.08
N TYR A 39 -6.96 0.61 -9.39
CA TYR A 39 -7.25 1.99 -9.01
C TYR A 39 -6.21 2.56 -8.03
N VAL A 40 -5.73 1.75 -7.08
CA VAL A 40 -4.61 2.14 -6.21
C VAL A 40 -3.37 2.44 -7.05
N ALA A 41 -3.01 1.55 -7.97
CA ALA A 41 -1.82 1.69 -8.81
C ALA A 41 -1.88 2.92 -9.73
N ASP A 42 -3.02 3.12 -10.39
CA ASP A 42 -3.15 4.10 -11.46
C ASP A 42 -3.53 5.50 -10.96
N VAL A 43 -4.12 5.59 -9.76
CA VAL A 43 -4.70 6.85 -9.25
C VAL A 43 -4.18 7.21 -7.86
N LEU A 44 -4.37 6.34 -6.86
CA LEU A 44 -4.09 6.71 -5.48
C LEU A 44 -2.59 6.78 -5.16
N ALA A 45 -1.79 5.84 -5.68
CA ALA A 45 -0.34 5.83 -5.48
C ALA A 45 0.34 7.09 -6.06
N PRO A 46 0.05 7.51 -7.32
CA PRO A 46 0.56 8.77 -7.85
C PRO A 46 0.15 10.00 -7.05
N GLN A 47 -1.11 10.08 -6.62
CA GLN A 47 -1.61 11.22 -5.81
C GLN A 47 -0.96 11.25 -4.42
N PHE A 48 -0.77 10.08 -3.81
CA PHE A 48 -0.08 9.98 -2.53
C PHE A 48 1.38 10.42 -2.67
N GLU A 49 2.07 10.00 -3.73
CA GLU A 49 3.45 10.43 -4.00
C GLU A 49 3.55 11.94 -4.24
N GLU A 50 2.65 12.53 -5.02
CA GLU A 50 2.60 13.99 -5.23
C GLU A 50 2.38 14.75 -3.92
N LEU A 51 1.51 14.24 -3.05
CA LEU A 51 1.14 14.90 -1.79
C LEU A 51 2.21 14.75 -0.70
N THR A 52 2.94 13.63 -0.69
CA THR A 52 3.79 13.24 0.44
C THR A 52 5.28 13.19 0.12
N GLY A 53 5.66 13.13 -1.16
CA GLY A 53 7.01 12.86 -1.60
C GLY A 53 7.50 11.42 -1.34
N ILE A 54 6.61 10.50 -0.93
CA ILE A 54 6.93 9.08 -0.75
C ILE A 54 6.62 8.36 -2.07
N THR A 55 7.62 7.70 -2.66
CA THR A 55 7.41 6.88 -3.86
C THR A 55 6.73 5.57 -3.49
N VAL A 56 5.67 5.22 -4.21
CA VAL A 56 4.93 3.96 -4.00
C VAL A 56 5.15 3.04 -5.18
N GLU A 57 5.94 1.99 -4.98
CA GLU A 57 6.11 0.91 -5.95
C GLU A 57 5.06 -0.18 -5.69
N PHE A 58 3.97 -0.15 -6.45
CA PHE A 58 2.83 -1.06 -6.25
C PHE A 58 2.74 -2.12 -7.35
N GLU A 59 3.05 -3.37 -7.01
CA GLU A 59 2.99 -4.52 -7.91
C GLU A 59 1.60 -5.17 -7.88
N ALA A 60 0.76 -4.91 -8.88
CA ALA A 60 -0.49 -5.65 -9.10
C ALA A 60 -0.24 -6.86 -10.01
N THR A 61 -0.47 -8.08 -9.51
CA THR A 61 -0.20 -9.34 -10.24
C THR A 61 -1.29 -10.40 -10.01
N SER A 62 -1.17 -11.62 -10.57
CA SER A 62 -2.14 -12.69 -10.31
C SER A 62 -2.12 -13.13 -8.85
N TRP A 63 -3.24 -13.66 -8.36
CA TRP A 63 -3.36 -14.19 -6.99
C TRP A 63 -2.23 -15.17 -6.64
N ASP A 64 -1.96 -16.15 -7.52
CA ASP A 64 -0.90 -17.16 -7.31
C ASP A 64 0.48 -16.52 -7.13
N GLN A 65 0.79 -15.49 -7.94
CA GLN A 65 2.08 -14.81 -7.87
C GLN A 65 2.18 -13.93 -6.63
N MET A 66 1.12 -13.18 -6.32
CA MET A 66 1.03 -12.35 -5.11
C MET A 66 1.27 -13.20 -3.87
N TYR A 67 0.49 -14.28 -3.71
CA TYR A 67 0.60 -15.18 -2.56
C TYR A 67 2.00 -15.79 -2.46
N SER A 68 2.51 -16.34 -3.57
CA SER A 68 3.80 -17.02 -3.56
C SER A 68 4.96 -16.07 -3.25
N LYS A 69 4.94 -14.84 -3.77
CA LYS A 69 5.98 -13.84 -3.53
C LYS A 69 5.96 -13.30 -2.11
N ALA A 70 4.77 -13.01 -1.57
CA ALA A 70 4.63 -12.54 -0.19
C ALA A 70 5.15 -13.57 0.82
N ILE A 71 4.74 -14.84 0.69
CA ILE A 71 5.22 -15.92 1.56
C ILE A 71 6.74 -16.11 1.43
N GLN A 72 7.28 -16.11 0.21
CA GLN A 72 8.73 -16.26 0.01
C GLN A 72 9.54 -15.11 0.63
N ASP A 73 9.07 -13.87 0.52
CA ASP A 73 9.74 -12.70 1.11
C ASP A 73 9.78 -12.80 2.65
N MET A 74 8.67 -13.26 3.27
CA MET A 74 8.57 -13.46 4.71
C MET A 74 9.41 -14.64 5.20
N GLU A 75 9.34 -15.79 4.54
CA GLU A 75 10.15 -16.98 4.88
C GLU A 75 11.65 -16.72 4.74
N SER A 76 12.03 -15.94 3.73
CA SER A 76 13.42 -15.58 3.45
C SER A 76 13.91 -14.36 4.25
N ASN A 77 13.00 -13.67 4.93
CA ASN A 77 13.25 -12.44 5.68
C ASN A 77 14.01 -11.39 4.83
N THR A 78 13.64 -11.25 3.55
CA THR A 78 14.34 -10.36 2.60
C THR A 78 13.88 -8.90 2.70
N GLY A 79 12.63 -8.66 3.10
CA GLY A 79 12.08 -7.30 3.26
C GLY A 79 11.95 -6.57 1.92
N ILE A 80 11.64 -7.30 0.85
CA ILE A 80 11.41 -6.73 -0.48
C ILE A 80 10.11 -5.94 -0.49
N TYR A 81 9.07 -6.43 0.19
CA TYR A 81 7.78 -5.77 0.29
C TYR A 81 7.58 -5.20 1.69
N ASP A 82 7.32 -3.90 1.77
CA ASP A 82 6.97 -3.19 3.01
C ASP A 82 5.52 -3.49 3.43
N PHE A 83 4.65 -3.79 2.46
CA PHE A 83 3.28 -4.19 2.69
C PHE A 83 2.79 -5.21 1.66
N VAL A 84 1.85 -6.05 2.07
CA VAL A 84 1.25 -7.09 1.23
C VAL A 84 -0.28 -7.06 1.37
N TYR A 85 -0.98 -7.27 0.26
CA TYR A 85 -2.41 -7.57 0.25
C TYR A 85 -2.66 -8.99 0.77
N ILE A 86 -3.69 -9.17 1.58
CA ILE A 86 -4.09 -10.47 2.12
C ILE A 86 -5.60 -10.59 2.05
N GLU A 87 -6.11 -11.71 1.53
CA GLU A 87 -7.54 -12.02 1.59
C GLU A 87 -7.96 -12.45 3.00
N GLN A 88 -9.18 -12.07 3.38
CA GLN A 88 -9.69 -12.33 4.72
C GLN A 88 -9.71 -13.83 5.07
N ASP A 89 -10.05 -14.68 4.12
CA ASP A 89 -10.19 -16.13 4.33
C ASP A 89 -8.84 -16.88 4.44
N ILE A 90 -7.73 -16.25 4.01
CA ILE A 90 -6.38 -16.83 4.09
C ILE A 90 -5.47 -16.15 5.12
N VAL A 91 -5.97 -15.16 5.87
CA VAL A 91 -5.13 -14.38 6.81
C VAL A 91 -4.38 -15.25 7.83
N TYR A 92 -4.96 -16.38 8.25
CA TYR A 92 -4.33 -17.28 9.21
C TYR A 92 -3.03 -17.91 8.68
N SER A 93 -2.88 -18.07 7.36
CA SER A 93 -1.65 -18.58 6.74
C SER A 93 -0.44 -17.67 6.96
N TYR A 94 -0.66 -16.41 7.32
CA TYR A 94 0.40 -15.41 7.56
C TYR A 94 0.73 -15.22 9.05
N LEU A 95 0.02 -15.88 9.96
CA LEU A 95 0.18 -15.73 11.42
C LEU A 95 0.87 -16.94 12.08
N ALA A 96 1.24 -17.95 11.28
CA ALA A 96 1.77 -19.23 11.76
C ALA A 96 3.30 -19.19 11.98
#